data_AF-A0A6J7JHX9-F1
#
_entry.id   AF-A0A6J7JHX9-F1
#
_cell.length_a   1.000
_cell.length_b   1.000
_cell.length_c   1.000
_cell.angle_alpha   90.00
_cell.angle_beta   90.00
_cell.angle_gamma   90.00
#
_symmetry.space_group_name_H-M   'P 1'
#
loop_
_entity.id
_entity.type
_entity.pdbx_description
1 polymer ?
#
loop_
_entity_poly.entity_id
_entity_poly.type
_entity_poly.pdbx_seq_one_letter_code
_entity_poly.pdbx_strand_id
1 'polypeptide(L)'
;MTKTVKPEQAPNETVGYTGSMVSMKGSRAEVPRSTSTVVNEGRKTTPLSRKATASKTARGAAAGGRGGQRKVVAGQIQQADWKAAERADFLIQAYGGVTKLADALGVAKSQPGRWRDGDERPGAIAAKKLLDLDHVMGRAILVWAPEVATRWMGSSNAFLGGAKPIEVLIARGPNDVIDALDATMSGAFA
;
A
#
# COMPACT_ATOMS: atom_id res chain seq x y z
N MET A 1 -6.48 17.19 65.40
CA MET A 1 -5.06 16.76 65.45
C MET A 1 -4.65 16.36 64.05
N THR A 2 -3.97 17.26 63.36
CA THR A 2 -3.43 17.08 62.00
C THR A 2 -2.05 16.44 62.07
N LYS A 3 -1.78 15.44 61.22
CA LYS A 3 -0.42 15.11 60.79
C LYS A 3 -0.38 14.90 59.29
N THR A 4 0.10 15.95 58.64
CA THR A 4 0.73 15.98 57.32
C THR A 4 2.00 15.13 57.33
N VAL A 5 2.18 14.26 56.34
CA VAL A 5 3.50 13.79 55.91
C VAL A 5 3.56 13.83 54.38
N LYS A 6 4.59 14.52 53.89
CA LYS A 6 4.95 14.84 52.51
C LYS A 6 5.83 13.71 51.93
N PRO A 7 5.85 13.46 50.61
CA PRO A 7 6.52 12.29 50.02
C PRO A 7 8.05 12.39 49.99
N GLU A 8 8.71 11.27 50.25
CA GLU A 8 10.17 11.10 50.20
C GLU A 8 10.58 10.47 48.87
N GLN A 9 11.42 11.20 48.13
CA GLN A 9 12.06 10.79 46.89
C GLN A 9 13.16 9.77 47.19
N ALA A 10 13.23 8.70 46.40
CA ALA A 10 14.37 7.77 46.37
C ALA A 10 15.09 7.86 45.01
N PRO A 11 16.41 7.56 44.97
CA PRO A 11 17.39 8.27 44.15
C PRO A 11 17.68 7.69 42.76
N ASN A 12 18.19 8.58 41.91
CA ASN A 12 18.76 8.35 40.58
C ASN A 12 20.10 7.61 40.69
N GLU A 13 20.13 6.32 40.37
CA GLU A 13 21.38 5.56 40.25
C GLU A 13 22.05 5.84 38.90
N THR A 14 23.06 6.71 38.98
CA THR A 14 24.14 6.81 38.03
C THR A 14 25.10 5.64 38.27
N VAL A 15 25.25 4.74 37.30
CA VAL A 15 26.44 3.88 37.19
C VAL A 15 27.05 4.11 35.82
N GLY A 16 28.15 4.84 35.81
CA GLY A 16 29.11 4.84 34.72
C GLY A 16 30.21 3.81 34.94
N TYR A 17 31.09 3.73 33.94
CA TYR A 17 32.42 3.11 33.93
C TYR A 17 32.42 1.59 33.62
N THR A 18 33.21 0.99 32.73
CA THR A 18 34.14 1.35 31.62
C THR A 18 34.53 0.04 30.96
N GLY A 19 34.91 0.06 29.67
CA GLY A 19 35.75 -1.02 29.13
C GLY A 19 35.89 -1.02 27.61
N SER A 20 36.92 -0.31 27.13
CA SER A 20 37.80 -0.59 25.97
C SER A 20 37.20 -1.22 24.70
N MET A 21 37.17 -0.47 23.59
CA MET A 21 38.25 -0.40 22.58
C MET A 21 38.70 -1.76 22.03
N VAL A 22 38.25 -2.10 20.82
CA VAL A 22 39.15 -2.54 19.74
C VAL A 22 38.80 -1.76 18.48
N SER A 23 39.80 -0.96 18.09
CA SER A 23 39.95 -0.30 16.81
C SER A 23 40.29 -1.34 15.75
N MET A 24 39.57 -1.37 14.62
CA MET A 24 40.22 -1.65 13.35
C MET A 24 39.68 -0.75 12.25
N LYS A 25 40.67 -0.17 11.57
CA LYS A 25 40.66 0.93 10.63
C LYS A 25 41.18 0.36 9.33
N GLY A 26 40.61 0.81 8.21
CA GLY A 26 41.07 0.50 6.85
C GLY A 26 40.01 -0.28 6.07
N SER A 27 39.69 0.03 4.82
CA SER A 27 40.36 0.92 3.88
C SER A 27 39.39 1.36 2.78
N ARG A 28 39.60 2.60 2.41
CA ARG A 28 39.20 3.30 1.18
C ARG A 28 39.62 2.53 -0.07
N ALA A 29 38.68 2.37 -1.01
CA ALA A 29 38.91 2.19 -2.44
C ALA A 29 37.63 2.72 -3.14
N GLU A 30 37.64 3.94 -3.65
CA GLU A 30 37.91 4.28 -5.06
C GLU A 30 36.81 3.84 -6.04
N VAL A 31 36.25 4.87 -6.68
CA VAL A 31 35.23 4.87 -7.72
C VAL A 31 35.86 4.36 -9.02
N PRO A 32 35.10 3.71 -9.91
CA PRO A 32 34.94 4.34 -11.22
C PRO A 32 33.48 4.43 -11.68
N ARG A 33 33.16 5.62 -12.19
CA ARG A 33 32.01 5.91 -13.04
C ARG A 33 32.12 5.05 -14.29
N SER A 34 31.07 4.29 -14.62
CA SER A 34 30.84 3.82 -15.98
C SER A 34 29.79 4.71 -16.63
N THR A 35 30.27 5.67 -17.40
CA THR A 35 29.52 6.32 -18.48
C THR A 35 29.49 5.35 -19.66
N SER A 36 28.34 4.77 -19.97
CA SER A 36 28.08 4.20 -21.30
C SER A 36 27.02 5.03 -21.99
N THR A 37 27.51 6.03 -22.71
CA THR A 37 26.88 6.69 -23.84
C THR A 37 26.66 5.64 -24.93
N VAL A 38 25.41 5.33 -25.27
CA VAL A 38 25.11 4.75 -26.59
C VAL A 38 24.32 5.80 -27.36
N VAL A 39 25.05 6.43 -28.27
CA VAL A 39 24.56 7.24 -29.37
C VAL A 39 23.66 6.35 -30.24
N ASN A 40 22.40 6.76 -30.45
CA ASN A 40 21.60 6.25 -31.56
C ASN A 40 21.28 7.43 -32.48
N GLU A 41 22.24 7.73 -33.36
CA GLU A 41 22.04 8.59 -34.51
C GLU A 41 21.40 7.77 -35.65
N GLY A 42 20.31 8.31 -36.19
CA GLY A 42 19.96 8.10 -37.59
C GLY A 42 18.80 7.13 -37.85
N ARG A 43 17.62 7.69 -38.08
CA ARG A 43 17.08 7.78 -39.45
C ARG A 43 15.89 8.72 -39.55
N LYS A 44 16.11 9.77 -40.34
CA LYS A 44 15.09 10.53 -41.06
C LYS A 44 14.29 9.57 -41.94
N THR A 45 12.98 9.76 -42.06
CA THR A 45 12.30 10.24 -43.28
C THR A 45 10.79 10.07 -43.15
N THR A 46 10.08 11.19 -43.06
CA THR A 46 8.72 11.33 -43.61
C THR A 46 8.84 11.39 -45.14
N PRO A 47 7.86 10.86 -45.88
CA PRO A 47 7.24 11.75 -46.85
C PRO A 47 5.70 11.68 -46.81
N LEU A 48 5.15 12.88 -46.79
CA LEU A 48 3.81 13.25 -47.23
C LEU A 48 3.61 12.90 -48.73
N SER A 49 2.33 12.85 -49.11
CA SER A 49 1.76 12.85 -50.47
C SER A 49 1.28 11.47 -50.94
N ARG A 50 0.01 11.27 -51.30
CA ARG A 50 -0.78 12.08 -52.24
C ARG A 50 -2.27 12.14 -51.88
N LYS A 51 -2.86 13.29 -52.21
CA LYS A 51 -4.30 13.51 -52.42
C LYS A 51 -4.80 12.61 -53.56
N ALA A 52 -6.00 12.06 -53.40
CA ALA A 52 -6.90 11.76 -54.51
C ALA A 52 -8.31 12.26 -54.14
N THR A 53 -8.75 13.23 -54.93
CA THR A 53 -10.07 13.84 -54.94
C THR A 53 -11.07 13.01 -55.73
N ALA A 54 -12.33 13.13 -55.32
CA ALA A 54 -13.56 13.21 -56.14
C ALA A 54 -14.49 11.98 -56.21
N SER A 55 -15.59 12.13 -55.47
CA SER A 55 -17.01 12.02 -55.88
C SER A 55 -17.52 10.76 -56.58
N LYS A 56 -18.58 10.13 -56.04
CA LYS A 56 -19.95 10.16 -56.62
C LYS A 56 -20.98 9.50 -55.68
N THR A 57 -22.16 10.12 -55.69
CA THR A 57 -23.48 9.75 -55.16
C THR A 57 -23.87 8.27 -55.17
N ALA A 58 -24.59 7.82 -54.13
CA ALA A 58 -25.84 7.08 -54.28
C ALA A 58 -26.65 7.10 -52.97
N ARG A 59 -27.84 7.72 -53.02
CA ARG A 59 -28.95 7.42 -52.11
C ARG A 59 -29.43 6.01 -52.44
N GLY A 60 -29.57 5.17 -51.42
CA GLY A 60 -30.17 3.84 -51.54
C GLY A 60 -30.58 3.37 -50.15
N ALA A 61 -31.83 3.66 -49.78
CA ALA A 61 -32.47 3.03 -48.65
C ALA A 61 -32.73 1.56 -49.02
N ALA A 62 -32.12 0.63 -48.29
CA ALA A 62 -32.54 -0.75 -48.25
C ALA A 62 -32.24 -1.31 -46.86
N ALA A 63 -33.31 -1.73 -46.20
CA ALA A 63 -33.30 -2.46 -44.94
C ALA A 63 -32.37 -3.69 -45.05
N GLY A 64 -31.43 -3.79 -44.13
CA GLY A 64 -30.52 -4.92 -44.01
C GLY A 64 -29.98 -4.94 -42.58
N GLY A 65 -30.36 -5.96 -41.82
CA GLY A 65 -30.14 -6.07 -40.40
C GLY A 65 -28.72 -5.71 -39.99
N ARG A 66 -28.59 -4.69 -39.13
CA ARG A 66 -27.42 -4.57 -38.27
C ARG A 66 -27.53 -5.71 -37.27
N GLY A 67 -26.90 -6.83 -37.63
CA GLY A 67 -26.26 -7.70 -36.66
C GLY A 67 -25.37 -6.81 -35.82
N GLY A 68 -25.95 -6.25 -34.75
CA GLY A 68 -25.22 -5.62 -33.69
C GLY A 68 -24.33 -6.71 -33.15
N GLN A 69 -23.09 -6.73 -33.61
CA GLN A 69 -22.02 -7.36 -32.87
C GLN A 69 -22.12 -6.76 -31.48
N ARG A 70 -22.75 -7.50 -30.56
CA ARG A 70 -22.62 -7.27 -29.14
C ARG A 70 -21.12 -7.39 -28.92
N LYS A 71 -20.45 -6.25 -28.93
CA LYS A 71 -19.08 -6.11 -28.45
C LYS A 71 -19.20 -6.59 -27.01
N VAL A 72 -18.94 -7.87 -26.80
CA VAL A 72 -18.91 -8.46 -25.47
C VAL A 72 -17.85 -7.62 -24.78
N VAL A 73 -18.28 -6.72 -23.89
CA VAL A 73 -17.39 -5.78 -23.24
C VAL A 73 -16.52 -6.63 -22.34
N ALA A 74 -15.37 -7.06 -22.86
CA ALA A 74 -14.33 -7.84 -22.21
C ALA A 74 -13.64 -6.96 -21.14
N GLY A 75 -14.43 -6.53 -20.17
CA GLY A 75 -14.12 -5.53 -19.15
C GLY A 75 -15.28 -5.23 -18.21
N GLN A 76 -16.50 -5.71 -18.51
CA GLN A 76 -17.66 -5.71 -17.62
C GLN A 76 -17.74 -7.00 -16.78
N ILE A 77 -16.65 -7.42 -16.12
CA ILE A 77 -16.90 -7.80 -14.72
C ILE A 77 -17.28 -6.46 -14.10
N GLN A 78 -18.58 -6.23 -13.99
CA GLN A 78 -19.15 -5.11 -13.28
C GLN A 78 -18.37 -5.00 -11.98
N GLN A 79 -17.51 -3.98 -11.88
CA GLN A 79 -16.87 -3.63 -10.63
C GLN A 79 -18.03 -3.27 -9.70
N ALA A 80 -18.51 -4.28 -8.98
CA ALA A 80 -19.53 -4.13 -7.97
C ALA A 80 -19.11 -2.98 -7.06
N ASP A 81 -20.08 -2.28 -6.49
CA ASP A 81 -19.82 -1.29 -5.47
C ASP A 81 -19.23 -1.99 -4.24
N TRP A 82 -17.92 -2.22 -4.28
CA TRP A 82 -17.16 -2.91 -3.23
C TRP A 82 -16.86 -1.98 -2.06
N LYS A 83 -17.46 -0.77 -2.07
CA LYS A 83 -17.41 0.21 -0.99
C LYS A 83 -15.99 0.71 -0.71
N ALA A 84 -15.30 1.10 -1.79
CA ALA A 84 -13.91 1.55 -1.73
C ALA A 84 -13.74 2.76 -0.82
N ALA A 85 -14.70 3.70 -0.87
CA ALA A 85 -14.69 4.91 -0.07
C ALA A 85 -14.84 4.61 1.42
N GLU A 86 -15.80 3.76 1.79
CA GLU A 86 -16.04 3.39 3.19
C GLU A 86 -14.88 2.57 3.78
N ARG A 87 -14.27 1.68 2.99
CA ARG A 87 -13.09 0.93 3.42
C ARG A 87 -11.87 1.84 3.60
N ALA A 88 -11.69 2.79 2.68
CA ALA A 88 -10.65 3.80 2.83
C ALA A 88 -10.88 4.64 4.10
N ASP A 89 -12.11 5.08 4.36
CA ASP A 89 -12.45 5.83 5.58
C ASP A 89 -12.14 5.02 6.84
N PHE A 90 -12.66 3.78 6.93
CA PHE A 90 -12.41 2.88 8.05
C PHE A 90 -10.92 2.74 8.36
N LEU A 91 -10.10 2.48 7.32
CA LEU A 91 -8.66 2.33 7.48
C LEU A 91 -7.95 3.64 7.81
N ILE A 92 -8.42 4.79 7.31
CA ILE A 92 -7.91 6.12 7.68
C ILE A 92 -8.14 6.36 9.17
N GLN A 93 -9.32 6.03 9.68
CA GLN A 93 -9.63 6.16 11.10
C GLN A 93 -8.77 5.20 11.94
N ALA A 94 -8.67 3.94 11.55
CA ALA A 94 -7.90 2.93 12.27
C ALA A 94 -6.40 3.28 12.37
N TYR A 95 -5.80 3.76 11.29
CA TYR A 95 -4.40 4.22 11.28
C TYR A 95 -4.20 5.62 11.88
N GLY A 96 -5.29 6.35 12.15
CA GLY A 96 -5.24 7.72 12.66
C GLY A 96 -4.67 8.72 11.65
N GLY A 97 -4.98 8.54 10.36
CA GLY A 97 -4.72 9.54 9.32
C GLY A 97 -4.42 8.98 7.91
N VAL A 98 -4.69 9.84 6.92
CA VAL A 98 -4.51 9.55 5.48
C VAL A 98 -3.05 9.20 5.14
N THR A 99 -2.09 9.96 5.66
CA THR A 99 -0.67 9.74 5.35
C THR A 99 -0.15 8.41 5.89
N LYS A 100 -0.55 8.04 7.12
CA LYS A 100 -0.14 6.77 7.72
C LYS A 100 -0.70 5.57 6.94
N LEU A 101 -1.94 5.65 6.48
CA LEU A 101 -2.51 4.62 5.61
C LEU A 101 -1.79 4.55 4.26
N ALA A 102 -1.45 5.71 3.66
CA ALA A 102 -0.71 5.75 2.41
C ALA A 102 0.66 5.06 2.53
N ASP A 103 1.38 5.34 3.63
CA ASP A 103 2.67 4.73 3.93
C ASP A 103 2.53 3.20 4.12
N ALA A 104 1.49 2.75 4.83
CA ALA A 104 1.22 1.32 5.05
C ALA A 104 0.90 0.57 3.74
N LEU A 105 0.18 1.20 2.82
CA LEU A 105 -0.18 0.60 1.53
C LEU A 105 0.93 0.75 0.46
N GLY A 106 1.90 1.62 0.70
CA GLY A 106 2.94 1.99 -0.27
C GLY A 106 2.35 2.72 -1.48
N VAL A 107 1.47 3.70 -1.23
CA VAL A 107 0.79 4.51 -2.27
C VAL A 107 1.04 6.00 -2.05
N ALA A 108 0.65 6.84 -3.01
CA ALA A 108 0.86 8.27 -2.88
C ALA A 108 0.00 8.88 -1.75
N LYS A 109 0.57 9.84 -0.99
CA LYS A 109 -0.04 10.40 0.23
C LYS A 109 -1.44 11.01 0.05
N SER A 110 -1.77 11.47 -1.16
CA SER A 110 -3.10 12.03 -1.46
C SER A 110 -4.15 10.98 -1.80
N GLN A 111 -3.74 9.78 -2.20
CA GLN A 111 -4.66 8.79 -2.78
C GLN A 111 -5.72 8.29 -1.79
N PRO A 112 -5.41 7.92 -0.54
CA PRO A 112 -6.44 7.41 0.35
C PRO A 112 -7.54 8.43 0.67
N GLY A 113 -7.18 9.73 0.74
CA GLY A 113 -8.16 10.81 0.87
C GLY A 113 -9.07 10.89 -0.35
N ARG A 114 -8.50 10.89 -1.56
CA ARG A 114 -9.28 10.89 -2.81
C ARG A 114 -10.16 9.65 -2.97
N TRP A 115 -9.74 8.49 -2.46
CA TRP A 115 -10.57 7.28 -2.46
C TRP A 115 -11.75 7.40 -1.50
N ARG A 116 -11.50 7.90 -0.28
CA ARG A 116 -12.55 8.18 0.71
C ARG A 116 -13.58 9.16 0.17
N ASP A 117 -13.12 10.22 -0.47
CA ASP A 117 -13.98 11.28 -1.01
C ASP A 117 -14.69 10.87 -2.32
N GLY A 118 -14.28 9.73 -2.91
CA GLY A 118 -14.85 9.21 -4.16
C GLY A 118 -14.30 9.87 -5.44
N ASP A 119 -13.36 10.81 -5.30
CA ASP A 119 -12.72 11.55 -6.40
C ASP A 119 -11.82 10.66 -7.27
N GLU A 120 -11.28 9.60 -6.70
CA GLU A 120 -10.39 8.66 -7.38
C GLU A 120 -10.78 7.22 -7.02
N ARG A 121 -10.74 6.31 -7.99
CA ARG A 121 -10.88 4.87 -7.71
C ARG A 121 -9.51 4.22 -7.55
N PRO A 122 -9.31 3.35 -6.55
CA PRO A 122 -8.08 2.58 -6.44
C PRO A 122 -7.86 1.73 -7.70
N GLY A 123 -6.66 1.79 -8.28
CA GLY A 123 -6.25 0.85 -9.33
C GLY A 123 -6.20 -0.59 -8.81
N ALA A 124 -6.20 -1.59 -9.70
CA ALA A 124 -6.35 -3.00 -9.31
C ALA A 124 -5.40 -3.48 -8.19
N ILE A 125 -4.13 -3.06 -8.22
CA ILE A 125 -3.14 -3.41 -7.20
C ILE A 125 -3.49 -2.74 -5.85
N ALA A 126 -3.81 -1.45 -5.86
CA ALA A 126 -4.19 -0.71 -4.66
C ALA A 126 -5.51 -1.22 -4.09
N ALA A 127 -6.48 -1.55 -4.94
CA ALA A 127 -7.76 -2.14 -4.53
C ALA A 127 -7.56 -3.46 -3.79
N LYS A 128 -6.71 -4.35 -4.31
CA LYS A 128 -6.36 -5.60 -3.63
C LYS A 128 -5.74 -5.35 -2.26
N LYS A 129 -4.72 -4.48 -2.18
CA LYS A 129 -4.06 -4.15 -0.91
C LYS A 129 -5.03 -3.54 0.11
N LEU A 130 -5.94 -2.68 -0.34
CA LEU A 130 -6.96 -2.06 0.51
C LEU A 130 -7.91 -3.11 1.08
N LEU A 131 -8.40 -4.03 0.24
CA LEU A 131 -9.27 -5.14 0.67
C LEU A 131 -8.56 -6.09 1.64
N ASP A 132 -7.31 -6.46 1.33
CA ASP A 132 -6.52 -7.35 2.18
C ASP A 132 -6.28 -6.71 3.56
N LEU A 133 -5.94 -5.42 3.59
CA LEU A 133 -5.72 -4.69 4.83
C LEU A 133 -7.01 -4.49 5.64
N ASP A 134 -8.11 -4.12 4.97
CA ASP A 134 -9.43 -4.01 5.59
C ASP A 134 -9.86 -5.31 6.27
N HIS A 135 -9.64 -6.45 5.59
CA HIS A 135 -9.98 -7.75 6.14
C HIS A 135 -9.18 -8.08 7.41
N VAL A 136 -7.85 -7.90 7.37
CA VAL A 136 -6.99 -8.15 8.54
C VAL A 136 -7.31 -7.20 9.69
N MET A 137 -7.47 -5.90 9.40
CA MET A 137 -7.79 -4.90 10.43
C MET A 137 -9.17 -5.13 11.04
N GLY A 138 -10.16 -5.49 10.23
CA GLY A 138 -11.51 -5.83 10.69
C GLY A 138 -11.49 -7.00 11.70
N ARG A 139 -10.65 -8.01 11.47
CA ARG A 139 -10.47 -9.12 12.43
C ARG A 139 -9.72 -8.69 13.69
N ALA A 140 -8.63 -7.94 13.54
CA ALA A 140 -7.80 -7.52 14.67
C ALA A 140 -8.59 -6.63 15.67
N ILE A 141 -9.45 -5.75 15.15
CA ILE A 141 -10.23 -4.81 15.98
C ILE A 141 -11.34 -5.49 16.79
N LEU A 142 -11.73 -6.73 16.45
CA LEU A 142 -12.67 -7.50 17.28
C LEU A 142 -12.11 -7.81 18.68
N VAL A 143 -10.79 -7.83 18.82
CA VAL A 143 -10.10 -8.22 20.07
C VAL A 143 -9.27 -7.08 20.64
N TRP A 144 -8.82 -6.15 19.80
CA TRP A 144 -7.93 -5.06 20.19
C TRP A 144 -8.49 -3.69 19.82
N ALA A 145 -8.13 -2.67 20.59
CA ALA A 145 -8.33 -1.29 20.16
C ALA A 145 -7.55 -1.00 18.85
N PRO A 146 -8.03 -0.11 17.97
CA PRO A 146 -7.38 0.18 16.69
C PRO A 146 -5.89 0.54 16.79
N GLU A 147 -5.50 1.25 17.84
CA GLU A 147 -4.10 1.65 18.09
C GLU A 147 -3.22 0.44 18.43
N VAL A 148 -3.78 -0.57 19.08
CA VAL A 148 -3.08 -1.82 19.40
C VAL A 148 -2.97 -2.68 18.15
N ALA A 149 -4.04 -2.79 17.36
CA ALA A 149 -4.04 -3.52 16.10
C ALA A 149 -3.02 -2.93 15.10
N THR A 150 -2.99 -1.61 14.94
CA THR A 150 -2.01 -0.94 14.07
C THR A 150 -0.58 -1.06 14.57
N ARG A 151 -0.37 -1.01 15.90
CA ARG A 151 0.95 -1.30 16.48
C ARG A 151 1.39 -2.73 16.19
N TRP A 152 0.50 -3.71 16.35
CA TRP A 152 0.79 -5.11 16.03
C TRP A 152 1.17 -5.27 14.56
N MET A 153 0.43 -4.63 13.65
CA MET A 153 0.72 -4.63 12.21
C MET A 153 2.12 -4.10 11.86
N GLY A 154 2.62 -3.13 12.63
CA GLY A 154 3.93 -2.52 12.46
C GLY A 154 5.06 -3.15 13.30
N SER A 155 4.77 -4.15 14.12
CA SER A 155 5.74 -4.76 15.05
C SER A 155 6.31 -6.06 14.48
N SER A 156 7.53 -6.42 14.90
CA SER A 156 8.12 -7.73 14.57
C SER A 156 7.25 -8.86 15.15
N ASN A 157 6.92 -9.87 14.34
CA ASN A 157 6.04 -10.96 14.75
C ASN A 157 6.73 -12.33 14.65
N ALA A 158 6.71 -13.10 15.74
CA ALA A 158 7.37 -14.41 15.83
C ALA A 158 6.80 -15.46 14.87
N PHE A 159 5.48 -15.47 14.65
CA PHE A 159 4.81 -16.39 13.71
C PHE A 159 5.15 -16.07 12.24
N LEU A 160 5.66 -14.87 11.97
CA LEU A 160 6.09 -14.42 10.65
C LEU A 160 7.62 -14.40 10.50
N GLY A 161 8.35 -15.13 11.36
CA GLY A 161 9.82 -15.18 11.32
C GLY A 161 10.48 -13.83 11.64
N GLY A 162 9.84 -13.01 12.47
CA GLY A 162 10.31 -11.68 12.85
C GLY A 162 9.94 -10.56 11.86
N ALA A 163 9.31 -10.89 10.73
CA ALA A 163 8.81 -9.89 9.80
C ALA A 163 7.64 -9.09 10.40
N LYS A 164 7.42 -7.87 9.91
CA LYS A 164 6.23 -7.10 10.29
C LYS A 164 5.01 -7.59 9.51
N PRO A 165 3.84 -7.74 10.14
CA PRO A 165 2.64 -8.16 9.45
C PRO A 165 2.28 -7.29 8.25
N ILE A 166 2.46 -5.96 8.32
CA ILE A 166 2.19 -5.08 7.18
C ILE A 166 3.10 -5.35 5.98
N GLU A 167 4.37 -5.69 6.22
CA GLU A 167 5.33 -6.00 5.14
C GLU A 167 4.95 -7.33 4.46
N VAL A 168 4.57 -8.33 5.26
CA VAL A 168 4.08 -9.62 4.76
C VAL A 168 2.79 -9.46 3.96
N LEU A 169 1.84 -8.67 4.48
CA LEU A 169 0.58 -8.38 3.81
C LEU A 169 0.80 -7.83 2.40
N ILE A 170 1.70 -6.85 2.28
CA ILE A 170 1.98 -6.18 1.00
C ILE A 170 2.73 -7.09 0.03
N ALA A 171 3.65 -7.93 0.53
CA ALA A 171 4.49 -8.79 -0.29
C ALA A 171 3.79 -10.09 -0.73
N ARG A 172 3.02 -10.71 0.17
CA ARG A 172 2.50 -12.09 0.00
C ARG A 172 0.98 -12.18 0.08
N GLY A 173 0.31 -11.15 0.60
CA GLY A 173 -1.13 -11.13 0.82
C GLY A 173 -1.53 -11.51 2.25
N PRO A 174 -2.83 -11.68 2.52
CA PRO A 174 -3.36 -11.68 3.87
C PRO A 174 -3.26 -13.00 4.62
N ASN A 175 -3.13 -14.14 3.92
CA ASN A 175 -3.25 -15.48 4.53
C ASN A 175 -2.26 -15.69 5.70
N ASP A 176 -0.96 -15.51 5.46
CA ASP A 176 0.07 -15.65 6.51
C ASP A 176 -0.21 -14.73 7.71
N VAL A 177 -0.73 -13.52 7.45
CA VAL A 177 -1.00 -12.52 8.49
C VAL A 177 -2.22 -12.91 9.31
N ILE A 178 -3.25 -13.48 8.67
CA ILE A 178 -4.43 -14.03 9.34
C ILE A 178 -4.04 -15.21 10.22
N ASP A 179 -3.24 -16.13 9.71
CA ASP A 179 -2.79 -17.29 10.48
C ASP A 179 -1.98 -16.84 11.72
N ALA A 180 -1.09 -15.86 11.55
CA ALA A 180 -0.35 -15.26 12.65
C ALA A 180 -1.26 -14.51 13.65
N LEU A 181 -2.32 -13.85 13.16
CA LEU A 181 -3.31 -13.17 14.00
C LEU A 181 -4.08 -14.18 14.85
N ASP A 182 -4.57 -15.26 14.24
CA ASP A 182 -5.30 -16.33 14.91
C ASP A 182 -4.41 -17.07 15.94
N ALA A 183 -3.14 -17.31 15.60
CA ALA A 183 -2.16 -17.86 16.54
C ALA A 183 -1.91 -16.91 17.73
N THR A 184 -1.82 -15.61 17.48
CA THR A 184 -1.66 -14.60 18.56
C THR A 184 -2.89 -14.57 19.46
N MET A 185 -4.10 -14.62 18.89
CA MET A 185 -5.35 -14.60 19.63
C MET A 185 -5.54 -15.88 20.45
N SER A 186 -5.24 -17.06 19.89
CA SER A 186 -5.34 -18.32 20.64
C SER A 186 -4.37 -18.40 21.83
N GLY A 187 -3.17 -17.81 21.72
CA GLY A 187 -2.24 -17.69 22.83
C GLY A 187 -2.62 -16.61 23.87
N ALA A 188 -3.48 -15.66 23.53
CA ALA A 188 -3.93 -14.61 24.46
C ALA A 188 -5.04 -15.09 25.43
N PHE A 189 -5.71 -16.19 25.10
CA PHE A 189 -6.76 -16.81 25.93
C PHE A 189 -6.32 -18.09 26.65
N ALA A 190 -5.05 -18.48 26.51
CA ALA A 190 -4.47 -19.68 27.11
C ALA A 190 -3.84 -19.43 28.49
#